data_AF-A0A9E3JBK7-F1
#
_entry.id   AF-A0A9E3JBK7-F1
#
_cell.length_a   1.000
_cell.length_b   1.000
_cell.length_c   1.000
_cell.angle_alpha   90.00
_cell.angle_beta   90.00
_cell.angle_gamma   90.00
#
_symmetry.space_group_name_H-M   'P 1'
#
loop_
_entity.id
_entity.type
_entity.pdbx_description
1 polymer ?
#
loop_
_entity_poly.entity_id
_entity_poly.type
_entity_poly.pdbx_seq_one_letter_code
_entity_poly.pdbx_strand_id
1 'polypeptide(L)' 'MNATDRTPADLLRSALAADPARPLVTFYDDATGERVELSVATFANWVAKTSNLLQGDLAAAPGDRVT' A
#
# COMPACT_ATOMS: atom_id res chain seq x y z
N MET A 1 -6.89 -15.90 1.10
CA MET A 1 -7.24 -15.13 -0.11
C MET A 1 -8.73 -15.32 -0.34
N ASN A 2 -9.52 -14.25 -0.27
CA ASN A 2 -10.96 -14.36 -0.48
C ASN A 2 -11.25 -14.59 -1.95
N ALA A 3 -12.23 -15.42 -2.27
CA ALA A 3 -12.59 -15.75 -3.67
C ALA A 3 -13.01 -14.51 -4.49
N THR A 4 -13.33 -13.40 -3.80
CA THR A 4 -13.72 -12.11 -4.37
C THR A 4 -12.57 -11.11 -4.53
N ASP A 5 -11.35 -11.44 -4.11
CA ASP A 5 -10.21 -10.52 -4.30
C ASP A 5 -9.79 -10.54 -5.79
N ARG A 6 -10.10 -9.46 -6.51
CA ARG A 6 -9.84 -9.36 -7.97
C ARG A 6 -8.75 -8.35 -8.32
N THR A 7 -8.44 -7.44 -7.39
CA THR A 7 -7.44 -6.39 -7.57
C THR A 7 -6.45 -6.37 -6.41
N PRO A 8 -5.26 -5.75 -6.58
CA PRO A 8 -4.35 -5.50 -5.46
C PRO A 8 -4.99 -4.72 -4.30
N ALA A 9 -5.91 -3.80 -4.61
CA ALA A 9 -6.65 -3.05 -3.59
C ALA A 9 -7.59 -3.96 -2.77
N ASP A 10 -8.21 -4.96 -3.40
CA ASP A 10 -9.04 -5.94 -2.67
C ASP A 10 -8.20 -6.82 -1.75
N LEU A 11 -7.04 -7.29 -2.23
CA LEU A 11 -6.09 -8.06 -1.42
C LEU A 11 -5.60 -7.26 -0.20
N LEU A 12 -5.26 -5.98 -0.38
CA LEU A 12 -4.85 -5.10 0.71
C LEU A 12 -5.98 -4.87 1.71
N ARG A 13 -7.22 -4.72 1.24
CA ARG A 13 -8.42 -4.59 2.11
C ARG A 13 -8.66 -5.87 2.90
N SER A 14 -8.59 -7.03 2.26
CA SER A 14 -8.71 -8.34 2.92
C SER A 14 -7.60 -8.56 3.95
N ALA A 15 -6.37 -8.14 3.65
CA ALA A 15 -5.25 -8.20 4.59
C ALA A 15 -5.46 -7.28 5.81
N LEU A 16 -5.94 -6.06 5.58
CA LEU A 16 -6.20 -5.08 6.64
C LEU A 16 -7.30 -5.56 7.60
N ALA A 17 -8.32 -6.23 7.07
CA ALA A 17 -9.39 -6.81 7.86
C ALA A 17 -8.95 -8.04 8.68
N ALA A 18 -8.00 -8.81 8.16
CA ALA A 18 -7.53 -10.04 8.82
C ALA A 18 -6.55 -9.77 9.96
N ASP A 19 -5.51 -8.99 9.70
CA ASP A 19 -4.49 -8.62 10.70
C ASP A 19 -3.79 -7.32 10.26
N PRO A 20 -4.18 -6.16 10.81
CA PRO A 20 -3.63 -4.87 10.43
C PRO A 20 -2.21 -4.63 10.96
N ALA A 21 -1.81 -5.33 12.04
CA ALA A 21 -0.56 -5.08 12.74
C ALA A 21 0.60 -5.91 12.19
N ARG A 22 0.31 -7.05 11.51
CA ARG A 22 1.38 -7.90 10.96
C ARG A 22 2.30 -7.13 9.99
N PRO A 23 3.58 -7.51 9.92
CA PRO A 23 4.51 -7.01 8.91
C PRO A 23 3.99 -7.26 7.49
N LEU A 24 4.13 -6.27 6.61
CA LEU A 24 3.80 -6.39 5.19
C LEU A 24 4.99 -6.11 4.28
N VAL A 25 5.72 -5.03 4.55
CA VAL A 25 6.91 -4.64 3.77
C VAL A 25 8.08 -4.52 4.73
N THR A 26 9.17 -5.22 4.44
CA THR A 26 10.44 -5.06 5.13
C THR A 26 11.49 -4.62 4.12
N PHE A 27 12.05 -3.45 4.35
CA PHE A 27 13.12 -2.89 3.55
C PHE A 27 14.45 -3.04 4.31
N TYR A 28 15.48 -3.43 3.58
CA TYR A 28 16.86 -3.54 4.05
C TYR A 28 17.74 -2.68 3.16
N ASP A 29 18.57 -1.86 3.77
CA ASP A 29 19.65 -1.15 3.08
C ASP A 29 20.97 -1.83 3.43
N ASP A 30 21.54 -2.55 2.48
CA ASP A 30 22.79 -3.31 2.67
C ASP A 30 24.02 -2.40 2.79
N ALA A 31 23.95 -1.14 2.31
CA ALA A 31 25.06 -0.21 2.40
C ALA A 31 25.16 0.43 3.79
N THR A 32 24.01 0.71 4.43
CA THR A 32 23.94 1.36 5.75
C THR A 32 23.65 0.37 6.89
N GLY A 33 23.15 -0.82 6.58
CA GLY A 33 22.65 -1.80 7.54
C GLY A 33 21.27 -1.46 8.12
N GLU A 34 20.58 -0.45 7.57
CA GLU A 34 19.27 -0.05 8.05
C GLU A 34 18.18 -1.08 7.73
N ARG A 35 17.20 -1.19 8.62
CA ARG A 35 16.01 -2.03 8.44
C ARG A 35 14.75 -1.24 8.80
N VAL A 36 13.82 -1.15 7.86
CA VAL A 36 12.50 -0.54 8.05
C VAL A 36 11.43 -1.58 7.83
N GLU A 37 10.41 -1.59 8.69
CA GLU A 37 9.24 -2.46 8.55
C GLU A 37 7.96 -1.63 8.56
N LEU A 38 7.06 -1.93 7.62
CA LEU A 38 5.72 -1.36 7.56
C LEU A 38 4.69 -2.47 7.77
N SER A 39 3.81 -2.26 8.74
CA SER A 39 2.62 -3.11 8.93
C SER A 39 1.63 -2.93 7.78
N VAL A 40 0.67 -3.85 7.67
CA VAL A 40 -0.44 -3.73 6.71
C VAL A 40 -1.18 -2.40 6.87
N ALA A 41 -1.47 -1.99 8.11
CA ALA A 41 -2.15 -0.72 8.38
C ALA A 41 -1.34 0.50 7.95
N THR A 42 -0.04 0.53 8.24
CA THR A 42 0.82 1.65 7.85
C THR A 42 0.92 1.75 6.33
N PHE A 43 1.11 0.62 5.65
CA PHE A 43 1.18 0.58 4.20
C PHE A 43 -0.14 1.01 3.55
N ALA A 44 -1.28 0.54 4.06
CA ALA A 44 -2.61 0.94 3.56
C ALA A 44 -2.86 2.45 3.71
N ASN A 45 -2.44 3.04 4.84
CA ASN A 45 -2.50 4.48 5.04
C ASN A 45 -1.63 5.24 4.03
N TRP A 46 -0.45 4.73 3.69
CA TRP A 46 0.41 5.33 2.67
C TRP A 46 -0.23 5.26 1.28
N VAL A 47 -0.78 4.11 0.90
CA VAL A 47 -1.54 3.96 -0.36
C VAL A 47 -2.69 4.98 -0.43
N ALA A 48 -3.45 5.15 0.66
CA ALA A 48 -4.53 6.14 0.71
C ALA A 48 -4.01 7.57 0.54
N LYS A 49 -2.93 7.95 1.23
CA LYS A 49 -2.32 9.29 1.11
C LYS A 49 -1.81 9.55 -0.31
N THR A 50 -1.11 8.60 -0.91
CA THR A 50 -0.64 8.71 -2.29
C THR A 50 -1.80 8.81 -3.27
N SER A 51 -2.88 8.03 -3.06
CA SER A 51 -4.07 8.10 -3.91
C SER A 51 -4.76 9.46 -3.81
N ASN A 52 -4.85 10.03 -2.60
CA ASN A 52 -5.42 11.36 -2.38
C ASN A 52 -4.56 12.45 -3.02
N LEU A 53 -3.23 12.36 -2.92
CA LEU A 53 -2.31 13.28 -3.60
C LEU A 53 -2.50 13.23 -5.13
N LEU A 54 -2.55 12.02 -5.70
CA LEU A 54 -2.73 11.83 -7.14
C LEU A 54 -4.04 12.43 -7.64
N GLN A 55 -5.16 12.19 -6.94
CA GLN A 55 -6.48 12.67 -7.37
C GLN A 55 -6.70 14.16 -7.05
N GLY A 56 -6.32 14.59 -5.84
CA GLY A 56 -6.61 15.94 -5.34
C GLY A 56 -5.67 16.99 -5.91
N ASP A 57 -4.36 16.74 -5.86
CA ASP A 57 -3.37 17.75 -6.15
C ASP A 57 -2.80 17.62 -7.56
N LEU A 58 -2.71 16.38 -8.07
CA LEU A 58 -2.17 16.09 -9.40
C LEU A 58 -3.24 15.81 -10.46
N ALA A 59 -4.52 15.85 -10.07
CA ALA A 59 -5.69 15.67 -10.94
C ALA A 59 -5.68 14.38 -11.80
N ALA A 60 -5.01 13.32 -11.33
CA ALA A 60 -4.97 12.04 -12.02
C ALA A 60 -6.35 11.37 -12.01
N ALA A 61 -6.76 10.86 -13.17
CA ALA A 61 -8.03 10.21 -13.40
C ALA A 61 -7.86 8.74 -13.83
N PRO A 62 -8.93 7.92 -13.79
CA PRO A 62 -8.89 6.56 -14.31
C PRO A 62 -8.45 6.52 -15.78
N GLY A 63 -7.43 5.73 -16.09
CA GLY A 63 -6.85 5.62 -17.43
C GLY A 63 -5.59 6.47 -17.64
N ASP A 64 -5.30 7.41 -16.72
CA ASP A 64 -4.07 8.19 -16.78
C ASP A 64 -2.84 7.34 -16.48
N ARG A 65 -1.74 7.72 -17.11
CA ARG A 65 -0.43 7.10 -16.88
C ARG A 65 0.36 7.91 -15.87
N VAL A 66 0.75 7.26 -14.78
CA VAL A 66 1.75 7.80 -13.84
C VAL A 66 3.13 7.37 -14.34
N THR A 67 3.99 8.34 -14.67
CA THR A 67 5.36 8.13 -15.17
C THR A 67 6.39 8.76 -14.25
#